data_AF-A0A7W2D6X8-F1
#
_entry.id   AF-A0A7W2D6X8-F1
#
_cell.length_a   1.000
_cell.length_b   1.000
_cell.length_c   1.000
_cell.angle_alpha   90.00
_cell.angle_beta   90.00
_cell.angle_gamma   90.00
#
_symmetry.space_group_name_H-M   'P 1'
#
loop_
_entity.id
_entity.type
_entity.pdbx_description
1 polymer ?
#
loop_
_entity_poly.entity_id
_entity_poly.type
_entity_poly.pdbx_seq_one_letter_code
_entity_poly.pdbx_strand_id
1 'polypeptide(L)'
;MTTIDETAPATDAGELLRQWATSPRDAAAVAALLEEADLLARDDVRRVLLDETDDGGMACDWSQLARSLYALDLTEAELAFLGFVLSIAYPSQVALSRVRDLDERRLAVLLRALVTLSGIGTIAVGTRIS
;
A
#
# COMPACT_ATOMS: atom_id res chain seq x y z
N MET A 1 23.44 -30.79 -2.19
CA MET A 1 23.23 -29.76 -3.22
C MET A 1 22.04 -28.94 -2.75
N THR A 2 22.34 -27.84 -2.07
CA THR A 2 21.42 -27.10 -1.20
C THR A 2 20.40 -26.35 -2.04
N THR A 3 19.13 -26.56 -1.70
CA THR A 3 17.94 -25.85 -2.17
C THR A 3 18.15 -24.34 -2.01
N ILE A 4 18.05 -23.58 -3.09
CA ILE A 4 17.94 -22.13 -3.02
C ILE A 4 16.47 -21.87 -2.68
N ASP A 5 16.24 -21.47 -1.44
CA ASP A 5 14.96 -20.95 -0.96
C ASP A 5 14.77 -19.56 -1.55
N GLU A 6 14.10 -19.49 -2.70
CA GLU A 6 13.76 -18.26 -3.41
C GLU A 6 12.46 -17.68 -2.85
N THR A 7 12.42 -17.42 -1.54
CA THR A 7 11.27 -16.79 -0.87
C THR A 7 11.68 -15.76 0.20
N ALA A 8 12.90 -15.23 0.16
CA ALA A 8 13.45 -14.37 1.23
C ALA A 8 13.86 -12.93 0.83
N PRO A 9 13.04 -12.13 0.10
CA PRO A 9 13.19 -10.67 0.13
C PRO A 9 11.94 -9.88 0.56
N ALA A 10 10.74 -10.45 0.49
CA ALA A 10 9.50 -9.71 0.78
C ALA A 10 9.19 -9.57 2.28
N THR A 11 9.55 -10.58 3.08
CA THR A 11 9.32 -10.59 4.53
C THR A 11 10.16 -9.53 5.27
N ASP A 12 11.36 -9.22 4.77
CA ASP A 12 12.26 -8.24 5.38
C ASP A 12 11.83 -6.80 5.04
N ALA A 13 11.57 -6.52 3.75
CA ALA A 13 11.12 -5.21 3.31
C ALA A 13 9.81 -4.77 3.99
N GLY A 14 8.86 -5.70 4.15
CA GLY A 14 7.60 -5.38 4.81
C GLY A 14 7.75 -5.04 6.29
N GLU A 15 8.71 -5.67 6.98
CA GLU A 15 8.99 -5.37 8.39
C GLU A 15 9.73 -4.04 8.54
N LEU A 16 10.71 -3.76 7.68
CA LEU A 16 11.40 -2.48 7.64
C LEU A 16 10.42 -1.31 7.40
N LEU A 17 9.45 -1.48 6.49
CA LEU A 17 8.42 -0.47 6.24
C LEU A 17 7.51 -0.22 7.45
N ARG A 18 7.14 -1.27 8.20
CA ARG A 18 6.36 -1.11 9.44
C ARG A 18 7.14 -0.35 10.49
N GLN A 19 8.44 -0.63 10.62
CA GLN A 19 9.33 0.05 11.57
C GLN A 19 9.56 1.51 11.17
N TRP A 20 9.67 1.78 9.87
CA TRP A 20 9.82 3.14 9.35
C TRP A 20 8.56 3.98 9.50
N ALA A 21 7.35 3.39 9.44
CA ALA A 21 6.09 4.14 9.47
C ALA A 21 5.91 4.98 10.74
N THR A 22 6.29 6.25 10.67
CA THR A 22 6.37 7.14 11.85
C THR A 22 5.05 7.80 12.23
N SER A 23 4.08 7.88 11.31
CA SER A 23 2.78 8.50 11.54
C SER A 23 1.62 7.50 11.42
N PRO A 24 0.44 7.78 12.04
CA PRO A 24 -0.75 6.94 11.86
C PRO A 24 -1.17 6.80 10.39
N ARG A 25 -0.89 7.81 9.58
CA ARG A 25 -1.17 7.81 8.13
C ARG A 25 -0.23 6.85 7.40
N ASP A 26 1.06 6.92 7.69
CA ASP A 26 2.05 6.00 7.12
C ASP A 26 1.73 4.57 7.53
N ALA A 27 1.42 4.34 8.81
CA ALA A 27 1.10 3.01 9.31
C ALA A 27 -0.14 2.41 8.61
N ALA A 28 -1.19 3.20 8.42
CA ALA A 28 -2.39 2.75 7.71
C ALA A 28 -2.12 2.46 6.21
N ALA A 29 -1.35 3.31 5.54
CA ALA A 29 -1.00 3.13 4.13
C ALA A 29 -0.05 1.94 3.90
N VAL A 30 0.98 1.80 4.73
CA VAL A 30 1.91 0.66 4.71
C VAL A 30 1.15 -0.64 4.98
N ALA A 31 0.27 -0.67 5.98
CA ALA A 31 -0.57 -1.84 6.24
C ALA A 31 -1.42 -2.21 5.02
N ALA A 32 -2.02 -1.22 4.33
CA ALA A 32 -2.81 -1.46 3.13
C ALA A 32 -1.97 -2.10 2.01
N LEU A 33 -0.77 -1.58 1.76
CA LEU A 33 0.14 -2.11 0.73
C LEU A 33 0.61 -3.53 1.05
N LEU A 34 0.95 -3.79 2.31
CA LEU A 34 1.39 -5.12 2.75
C LEU A 34 0.28 -6.15 2.68
N GLU A 35 -0.96 -5.73 2.93
CA GLU A 35 -2.12 -6.62 2.85
C GLU A 35 -2.53 -6.89 1.39
N GLU A 36 -2.41 -5.90 0.51
CA GLU A 36 -2.67 -6.09 -0.92
C GLU A 36 -1.62 -7.01 -1.57
N ALA A 37 -0.37 -6.90 -1.13
CA ALA A 37 0.80 -7.73 -1.43
C ALA A 37 1.27 -7.75 -2.90
N ASP A 38 0.37 -7.86 -3.87
CA ASP A 38 0.74 -8.06 -5.28
C ASP A 38 1.45 -6.83 -5.87
N LEU A 39 1.04 -5.61 -5.49
CA LEU A 39 1.72 -4.38 -5.92
C LEU A 39 3.13 -4.30 -5.35
N LEU A 40 3.34 -4.68 -4.09
CA LEU A 40 4.67 -4.73 -3.49
C LEU A 40 5.51 -5.87 -4.04
N ALA A 41 4.92 -6.90 -4.63
CA ALA A 41 5.68 -7.96 -5.32
C ALA A 41 6.23 -7.50 -6.68
N ARG A 42 5.76 -6.38 -7.23
CA ARG A 42 6.22 -5.86 -8.52
C ARG A 42 7.45 -4.97 -8.40
N ASP A 43 8.46 -5.24 -9.22
CA ASP A 43 9.73 -4.49 -9.20
C ASP A 43 9.60 -3.03 -9.64
N ASP A 44 8.69 -2.73 -10.57
CA ASP A 44 8.44 -1.36 -11.04
C ASP A 44 7.83 -0.48 -9.95
N VAL A 45 6.85 -1.01 -9.21
CA VAL A 45 6.25 -0.35 -8.04
C VAL A 45 7.29 -0.20 -6.93
N ARG A 46 8.02 -1.27 -6.57
CA ARG A 46 9.06 -1.21 -5.53
C ARG A 46 10.12 -0.16 -5.81
N ARG A 47 10.62 -0.07 -7.04
CA ARG A 47 11.65 0.92 -7.42
C ARG A 47 11.18 2.36 -7.28
N VAL A 48 9.89 2.59 -7.46
CA VAL A 48 9.29 3.93 -7.34
C VAL A 48 8.92 4.26 -5.90
N LEU A 49 8.45 3.26 -5.15
CA LEU A 49 7.92 3.44 -3.82
C LEU A 49 8.99 3.35 -2.73
N LEU A 50 9.98 2.48 -2.88
CA LEU A 50 10.96 2.20 -1.84
C LEU A 50 12.23 3.01 -2.08
N ASP A 51 12.69 3.67 -1.03
CA ASP A 51 13.99 4.33 -0.98
C ASP A 51 14.84 3.68 0.12
N GLU A 52 16.11 3.46 -0.18
CA GLU A 52 17.08 2.96 0.81
C GLU A 52 17.52 4.13 1.69
N THR A 53 17.40 3.98 3.00
CA THR A 53 17.87 5.01 3.94
C THR A 53 19.37 4.86 4.17
N ASP A 54 20.03 5.94 4.58
CA ASP A 54 21.48 5.96 4.87
C ASP A 54 21.90 4.91 5.92
N ASP A 55 20.99 4.52 6.81
CA ASP A 55 21.20 3.51 7.86
C ASP A 55 20.92 2.07 7.37
N GLY A 56 20.70 1.86 6.06
CA GLY A 56 20.39 0.57 5.46
C GLY A 56 18.95 0.07 5.70
N GLY A 57 18.06 0.96 6.13
CA GLY A 57 16.62 0.69 6.23
C GLY A 57 15.89 0.95 4.92
N MET A 58 14.58 0.65 4.90
CA MET A 58 13.70 0.97 3.78
C MET A 58 12.65 2.00 4.21
N ALA A 59 12.44 3.00 3.37
CA ALA A 59 11.41 4.03 3.54
C ALA A 59 10.45 4.01 2.35
N CYS A 60 9.20 4.46 2.56
CA CYS A 60 8.32 4.77 1.44
C CYS A 60 8.54 6.22 0.97
N ASP A 61 8.91 6.40 -0.29
CA ASP A 61 8.85 7.70 -0.97
C ASP A 61 7.47 7.88 -1.63
N TRP A 62 6.53 8.35 -0.81
CA TRP A 62 5.18 8.68 -1.29
C TRP A 62 5.17 9.75 -2.39
N SER A 63 6.16 10.66 -2.38
CA SER A 63 6.25 11.75 -3.36
C SER A 63 6.67 11.24 -4.73
N GLN A 64 7.59 10.26 -4.77
CA GLN A 64 8.04 9.62 -5.99
C GLN A 64 6.95 8.73 -6.57
N LEU A 65 6.22 8.00 -5.72
CA LEU A 65 5.04 7.28 -6.14
C LEU A 65 3.98 8.21 -6.74
N ALA A 66 3.64 9.32 -6.07
CA ALA A 66 2.67 10.28 -6.60
C ALA A 66 3.08 10.86 -7.96
N ARG A 67 4.37 11.13 -8.17
CA ARG A 67 4.91 11.65 -9.45
C ARG A 67 4.91 10.62 -10.57
N SER A 68 5.09 9.35 -10.24
CA SER A 68 5.28 8.27 -11.21
C SER A 68 4.04 7.41 -11.42
N LEU A 69 2.96 7.66 -10.67
CA LEU A 69 1.77 6.81 -10.62
C LEU A 69 1.20 6.48 -12.00
N TYR A 70 1.08 7.46 -12.89
CA TYR A 70 0.55 7.30 -14.25
C TYR A 70 1.58 6.82 -15.28
N ALA A 71 2.84 6.68 -14.89
CA ALA A 71 3.90 6.11 -15.72
C ALA A 71 4.08 4.61 -15.48
N LEU A 72 3.46 4.06 -14.41
CA LEU A 72 3.44 2.64 -14.13
C LEU A 72 2.39 1.94 -14.99
N ASP A 73 2.70 0.72 -15.43
CA ASP A 73 1.76 -0.13 -16.19
C ASP A 73 0.80 -0.82 -15.22
N LEU A 74 -0.17 -0.05 -14.72
CA LEU A 74 -1.16 -0.46 -13.75
C LEU A 74 -2.53 -0.61 -14.41
N THR A 75 -3.27 -1.62 -13.97
CA THR A 75 -4.71 -1.71 -14.23
C THR A 75 -5.45 -0.56 -13.54
N GLU A 76 -6.68 -0.24 -13.99
CA GLU A 76 -7.51 0.79 -13.35
C GLU A 76 -7.76 0.50 -11.86
N ALA A 77 -7.91 -0.77 -11.48
CA ALA A 77 -8.10 -1.17 -10.08
C ALA A 77 -6.86 -0.93 -9.21
N GLU A 78 -5.68 -1.25 -9.73
CA GLU A 78 -4.39 -0.97 -9.07
C GLU A 78 -4.13 0.53 -8.95
N LEU A 79 -4.38 1.27 -10.04
CA LEU A 79 -4.24 2.71 -10.09
C LEU A 79 -5.16 3.40 -9.08
N ALA A 80 -6.43 3.00 -9.03
CA ALA A 80 -7.40 3.50 -8.06
C ALA A 80 -6.95 3.20 -6.63
N PHE A 81 -6.50 1.97 -6.36
CA PHE A 81 -6.03 1.56 -5.03
C PHE A 81 -4.84 2.40 -4.58
N LEU A 82 -3.80 2.53 -5.40
CA LEU A 82 -2.63 3.35 -5.08
C LEU A 82 -2.99 4.84 -4.94
N GLY A 83 -3.96 5.33 -5.71
CA GLY A 83 -4.52 6.68 -5.52
C GLY A 83 -5.11 6.88 -4.13
N PHE A 84 -5.88 5.92 -3.61
CA PHE A 84 -6.40 5.96 -2.25
C PHE A 84 -5.31 5.84 -1.18
N VAL A 85 -4.34 4.94 -1.37
CA VAL A 85 -3.18 4.81 -0.46
C VAL A 85 -2.41 6.13 -0.39
N LEU A 86 -2.16 6.77 -1.53
CA LEU A 86 -1.52 8.09 -1.59
C LEU A 86 -2.37 9.17 -0.91
N SER A 87 -3.71 9.14 -1.01
CA SER A 87 -4.57 10.10 -0.29
C SER A 87 -4.57 9.89 1.23
N ILE A 88 -4.23 8.70 1.70
CA ILE A 88 -4.05 8.41 3.14
C ILE A 88 -2.72 8.96 3.63
N ALA A 89 -1.62 8.62 2.94
CA ALA A 89 -0.26 8.91 3.40
C ALA A 89 0.28 10.30 3.01
N TYR A 90 -0.10 10.81 1.84
CA TYR A 90 0.51 11.97 1.21
C TYR A 90 -0.54 13.06 0.88
N PRO A 91 -0.15 14.34 0.73
CA PRO A 91 -1.06 15.42 0.31
C PRO A 91 -1.54 15.27 -1.16
N SER A 92 -2.28 14.21 -1.45
CA SER A 92 -2.86 13.91 -2.75
C SER A 92 -4.37 13.69 -2.64
N GLN A 93 -5.10 13.95 -3.72
CA GLN A 93 -6.54 13.76 -3.78
C GLN A 93 -6.88 12.68 -4.80
N VAL A 94 -7.71 11.73 -4.37
CA VAL A 94 -8.39 10.80 -5.25
C VAL A 94 -9.90 11.05 -5.18
N ALA A 95 -10.56 11.04 -6.33
CA ALA A 95 -12.01 11.17 -6.37
C ALA A 95 -12.65 9.91 -5.74
N LEU A 96 -13.51 10.08 -4.74
CA LEU A 96 -14.17 8.95 -4.06
C LEU A 96 -14.94 8.04 -5.03
N SER A 97 -15.43 8.57 -6.16
CA SER A 97 -16.09 7.78 -7.22
C SER A 97 -15.20 6.68 -7.84
N ARG A 98 -13.87 6.80 -7.73
CA ARG A 98 -12.89 5.78 -8.12
C ARG A 98 -12.96 4.51 -7.26
N VAL A 99 -13.71 4.53 -6.15
CA VAL A 99 -14.00 3.31 -5.37
C VAL A 99 -14.68 2.24 -6.22
N ARG A 100 -15.38 2.63 -7.29
CA ARG A 100 -16.04 1.71 -8.23
C ARG A 100 -15.06 0.96 -9.13
N ASP A 101 -13.84 1.46 -9.25
CA ASP A 101 -12.79 0.85 -10.08
C ASP A 101 -12.03 -0.22 -9.29
N LEU A 102 -12.19 -0.26 -7.95
CA LEU A 102 -11.59 -1.27 -7.09
C LEU A 102 -12.29 -2.62 -7.25
N ASP A 103 -11.48 -3.68 -7.30
CA ASP A 103 -11.97 -5.03 -7.07
C ASP A 103 -12.37 -5.24 -5.59
N GLU A 104 -13.10 -6.31 -5.30
CA GLU A 104 -13.59 -6.63 -3.95
C GLU A 104 -12.44 -6.74 -2.94
N ARG A 105 -11.32 -7.33 -3.34
CA ARG A 105 -10.15 -7.52 -2.47
C ARG A 105 -9.56 -6.18 -2.06
N ARG A 106 -9.27 -5.29 -3.02
CA ARG A 106 -8.70 -3.95 -2.81
C ARG A 106 -9.63 -3.04 -2.05
N LEU A 107 -10.94 -3.14 -2.31
CA LEU A 107 -11.94 -2.40 -1.54
C LEU A 107 -11.91 -2.82 -0.06
N ALA A 108 -11.86 -4.13 0.21
CA ALA A 108 -11.80 -4.63 1.58
C ALA A 108 -10.53 -4.16 2.31
N VAL A 109 -9.37 -4.19 1.64
CA VAL A 109 -8.10 -3.67 2.16
C VAL A 109 -8.20 -2.17 2.45
N LEU A 110 -8.72 -1.39 1.51
CA LEU A 110 -8.89 0.06 1.68
C LEU A 110 -9.79 0.38 2.88
N LEU A 111 -10.93 -0.31 3.02
CA LEU A 111 -11.84 -0.09 4.14
C LEU A 111 -11.18 -0.41 5.48
N ARG A 112 -10.38 -1.48 5.57
CA ARG A 112 -9.57 -1.77 6.77
C ARG A 112 -8.54 -0.68 7.03
N ALA A 113 -7.86 -0.18 6.01
CA ALA A 113 -6.91 0.92 6.16
C ALA A 113 -7.57 2.20 6.68
N LEU A 114 -8.79 2.51 6.23
CA LEU A 114 -9.57 3.66 6.73
C LEU A 114 -10.00 3.47 8.19
N VAL A 115 -10.40 2.26 8.57
CA VAL A 115 -10.70 1.92 9.97
C VAL A 115 -9.45 2.10 10.84
N THR A 116 -8.30 1.58 10.41
CA THR A 116 -7.01 1.78 11.08
C THR A 116 -6.66 3.27 11.21
N LEU A 117 -6.78 4.04 10.12
CA LEU A 117 -6.50 5.47 10.10
C LEU A 117 -7.41 6.25 11.06
N SER A 118 -8.68 5.86 11.17
CA SER A 118 -9.65 6.51 12.05
C SER A 118 -9.34 6.30 13.54
N GLY A 119 -8.52 5.30 13.88
CA GLY A 119 -8.28 4.85 15.25
C GLY A 119 -9.48 4.13 15.88
N ILE A 120 -10.55 3.88 15.13
CA ILE A 120 -11.79 3.26 15.63
C ILE A 120 -11.71 1.74 15.44
N GLY A 121 -11.24 1.02 16.45
CA GLY A 121 -11.08 -0.45 16.40
C GLY A 121 -12.37 -1.28 16.52
N THR A 122 -13.54 -0.64 16.59
CA THR A 122 -14.83 -1.30 16.88
C THR A 122 -15.77 -1.41 15.68
N ILE A 123 -15.42 -0.80 14.54
CA ILE A 123 -16.26 -0.86 13.34
C ILE A 123 -16.04 -2.18 12.63
N ALA A 124 -17.05 -3.04 12.63
CA ALA A 124 -17.13 -4.18 11.73
C ALA A 124 -17.64 -3.69 10.36
N VAL A 125 -16.80 -3.76 9.33
CA VAL A 125 -17.19 -3.52 7.94
C VAL A 125 -17.73 -4.83 7.36
N GLY A 126 -19.05 -4.96 7.27
CA GLY A 126 -19.75 -6.17 6.82
C GLY A 126 -20.16 -6.15 5.35
N THR A 127 -20.65 -7.28 4.86
CA THR A 127 -21.22 -7.44 3.51
C THR A 127 -22.69 -7.03 3.46
N ARG A 128 -23.12 -6.39 2.36
CA ARG A 128 -24.54 -6.31 2.00
C ARG A 128 -24.93 -7.60 1.30
N ILE A 129 -25.67 -8.44 2.00
CA ILE A 129 -26.41 -9.53 1.37
C ILE A 129 -27.54 -8.86 0.57
N SER A 130 -27.44 -8.88 -0.75
CA SER A 130 -28.47 -8.39 -1.67
C SER A 130 -29.06 -9.59 -2.41
#